data_AF-A0A7K1D5H5-F1
#
_entry.id   AF-A0A7K1D5H5-F1
#
_cell.length_a   1.000
_cell.length_b   1.000
_cell.length_c   1.000
_cell.angle_alpha   90.00
_cell.angle_beta   90.00
_cell.angle_gamma   90.00
#
_symmetry.space_group_name_H-M   'P 1'
#
loop_
_entity.id
_entity.type
_entity.pdbx_description
1 polymer ?
#
loop_
_entity_poly.entity_id
_entity_poly.type
_entity_poly.pdbx_seq_one_letter_code
_entity_poly.pdbx_strand_id
1 'polypeptide(L)' 'MSEPILIPDNLKPIDGRFGCGPSKIRPAVISALVASGTNILGTSHRQKPVKQVVNRVRSGLTSLFSLPEGYEVVL' A
#
# COMPACT_ATOMS: atom_id res chain seq x y z
N MET A 1 36.39 13.32 -20.70
CA MET A 1 35.00 12.98 -20.33
C MET A 1 34.77 11.55 -20.78
N SER A 2 34.54 10.61 -19.87
CA SER A 2 34.27 9.20 -20.20
C SER A 2 32.87 9.04 -20.78
N GLU A 3 32.68 8.14 -21.74
CA GLU A 3 31.35 7.80 -22.26
C GLU A 3 30.49 7.10 -21.18
N PRO A 4 29.17 7.35 -21.14
CA PRO A 4 28.28 6.74 -20.16
C PRO A 4 28.06 5.24 -20.42
N ILE A 5 28.09 4.44 -19.35
CA ILE A 5 27.71 3.02 -19.42
C ILE A 5 26.19 2.91 -19.57
N LEU A 6 25.74 2.32 -20.66
CA LEU A 6 24.32 2.09 -20.94
C LEU A 6 23.93 0.64 -20.62
N ILE A 7 22.95 0.46 -19.73
CA ILE A 7 22.35 -0.86 -19.46
C ILE A 7 21.42 -1.20 -20.64
N PRO A 8 21.59 -2.35 -21.32
CA PRO A 8 20.67 -2.81 -22.37
C PRO A 8 19.22 -2.85 -21.88
N ASP A 9 18.27 -2.36 -22.70
CA ASP A 9 16.87 -2.21 -22.28
C ASP A 9 16.19 -3.51 -21.88
N ASN A 10 16.54 -4.62 -22.54
CA ASN A 10 16.03 -5.96 -22.23
C ASN A 10 16.54 -6.53 -20.90
N LEU A 11 17.54 -5.88 -20.28
CA LEU A 11 18.07 -6.25 -18.96
C LEU A 11 17.56 -5.34 -17.84
N LYS A 12 16.85 -4.26 -18.18
CA LYS A 12 16.30 -3.35 -17.17
C LYS A 12 15.13 -4.01 -16.44
N PRO A 13 14.95 -3.76 -15.14
CA PRO A 13 13.76 -4.20 -14.43
C PRO A 13 12.54 -3.47 -14.96
N ILE A 14 11.37 -4.12 -14.87
CA ILE A 14 10.08 -3.51 -15.22
C ILE A 14 9.80 -2.24 -14.39
N ASP A 15 10.36 -2.17 -13.18
CA ASP A 15 10.21 -1.03 -12.28
C ASP A 15 11.51 -0.79 -11.52
N GLY A 16 12.04 0.43 -11.59
CA GLY A 16 13.33 0.81 -10.98
C GLY A 16 13.25 1.23 -9.52
N ARG A 17 12.10 1.13 -8.84
CA ARG A 17 11.91 1.64 -7.47
C ARG A 17 12.38 0.64 -6.41
N PHE A 18 13.70 0.63 -6.13
CA PHE A 18 14.35 -0.28 -5.16
C PHE A 18 14.58 0.32 -3.76
N GLY A 19 13.96 1.47 -3.43
CA GLY A 19 14.12 2.09 -2.11
C GLY A 19 13.62 1.20 -0.96
N CYS A 20 14.31 1.24 0.18
CA CYS A 20 13.96 0.49 1.39
C CYS A 20 12.88 1.16 2.26
N GLY A 21 12.35 2.30 1.83
CA GLY A 21 11.37 3.09 2.58
C GLY A 21 11.53 4.59 2.27
N PRO A 22 10.62 5.20 1.48
CA PRO A 22 9.48 4.60 0.78
C PRO A 22 9.90 3.54 -0.26
N SER A 23 9.05 2.54 -0.49
CA SER A 23 9.28 1.46 -1.44
C SER A 23 8.24 1.46 -2.57
N LYS A 24 8.40 0.55 -3.55
CA LYS A 24 7.51 0.42 -4.71
C LYS A 24 6.05 0.17 -4.28
N ILE A 25 5.15 1.07 -4.67
CA ILE A 25 3.70 0.84 -4.62
C ILE A 25 3.24 0.24 -5.96
N ARG A 26 2.54 -0.90 -5.91
CA ARG A 26 1.96 -1.56 -7.10
C ARG A 26 0.83 -0.70 -7.70
N PRO A 27 0.71 -0.58 -9.04
CA PRO A 27 -0.34 0.24 -9.68
C PRO A 27 -1.76 -0.06 -9.20
N ALA A 28 -2.09 -1.35 -8.99
CA ALA A 28 -3.41 -1.76 -8.52
C ALA A 28 -3.82 -1.16 -7.16
N VAL A 29 -2.86 -0.85 -6.28
CA VAL A 29 -3.15 -0.19 -5.00
C VAL A 29 -3.63 1.25 -5.22
N ILE A 30 -2.98 1.95 -6.15
CA ILE A 30 -3.38 3.33 -6.53
C ILE A 30 -4.74 3.31 -7.22
N SER A 31 -4.97 2.37 -8.14
CA SER A 31 -6.26 2.21 -8.82
C SER A 31 -7.40 1.96 -7.83
N ALA A 32 -7.20 1.11 -6.82
CA ALA A 32 -8.20 0.85 -5.78
C ALA A 32 -8.49 2.08 -4.90
N LEU A 33 -7.46 2.88 -4.59
CA LEU A 33 -7.63 4.14 -3.87
C LEU A 33 -8.47 5.13 -4.66
N VAL A 34 -8.17 5.31 -5.95
CA VAL A 34 -8.94 6.19 -6.85
C VAL A 34 -10.37 5.70 -6.99
N ALA A 35 -10.58 4.39 -7.18
CA ALA A 35 -11.92 3.80 -7.29
C ALA A 35 -12.78 3.97 -6.04
N SER A 36 -12.17 4.15 -4.86
CA SER A 36 -12.90 4.43 -3.62
C SER A 36 -13.53 5.82 -3.60
N GLY A 37 -13.00 6.76 -4.38
CA GLY A 37 -13.55 8.10 -4.57
C GLY A 37 -13.90 8.85 -3.29
N THR A 38 -14.96 9.66 -3.36
CA THR A 38 -15.47 10.49 -2.26
C THR A 38 -16.26 9.71 -1.22
N ASN A 39 -16.41 8.39 -1.37
CA ASN A 39 -17.05 7.57 -0.34
C ASN A 39 -16.16 7.42 0.91
N ILE A 40 -14.84 7.53 0.73
CA ILE A 40 -13.85 7.47 1.82
C ILE A 40 -13.05 8.78 1.85
N LEU A 41 -12.48 9.21 0.72
CA LEU A 41 -11.62 10.38 0.66
C LEU A 41 -12.41 11.66 0.92
N GLY A 42 -11.90 12.50 1.83
CA GLY A 42 -12.56 13.76 2.21
C GLY A 42 -13.77 13.61 3.13
N THR A 43 -14.06 12.41 3.62
CA THR A 43 -15.19 12.15 4.55
C THR A 43 -14.73 12.09 6.01
N SER A 44 -15.68 12.15 6.95
CA SER A 44 -15.37 12.08 8.37
C SER A 44 -14.90 10.69 8.80
N HIS A 45 -13.76 10.62 9.49
CA HIS A 45 -13.20 9.39 10.06
C HIS A 45 -14.13 8.73 11.10
N ARG A 46 -15.11 9.46 11.64
CA ARG A 46 -16.08 8.94 12.61
C ARG A 46 -17.23 8.19 11.95
N GLN A 47 -17.39 8.34 10.64
CA GLN A 47 -18.49 7.75 9.89
C GLN A 47 -18.19 6.30 9.49
N LYS A 48 -19.27 5.57 9.20
CA LYS A 48 -19.24 4.14 8.89
C LYS A 48 -18.25 3.76 7.77
N PRO A 49 -18.16 4.48 6.63
CA PRO A 49 -17.25 4.09 5.54
C PRO A 49 -15.78 4.04 5.97
N VAL A 50 -15.31 5.07 6.68
CA VAL A 50 -13.91 5.11 7.14
C VAL A 50 -13.66 4.10 8.28
N LYS A 51 -14.61 3.93 9.21
CA LYS A 51 -14.53 2.89 10.25
C LYS A 51 -14.41 1.47 9.66
N GLN A 52 -15.07 1.20 8.53
CA GLN A 52 -14.94 -0.08 7.83
C GLN A 52 -13.54 -0.29 7.23
N VAL A 53 -12.89 0.78 6.74
CA VAL A 53 -11.49 0.70 6.30
C VAL A 53 -10.57 0.34 7.48
N VAL A 54 -10.73 1.01 8.63
CA VAL A 54 -9.94 0.70 9.85
C VAL A 54 -10.17 -0.74 10.31
N ASN A 55 -11.42 -1.20 10.34
CA ASN A 55 -11.73 -2.59 10.68
C ASN A 55 -11.03 -3.57 9.72
N ARG A 56 -11.07 -3.31 8.39
CA ARG A 56 -10.39 -4.15 7.40
C ARG A 56 -8.87 -4.21 7.62
N VAL A 57 -8.24 -3.11 8.02
CA VAL A 57 -6.81 -3.09 8.38
C VAL A 57 -6.55 -3.94 9.62
N ARG A 58 -7.32 -3.74 10.70
CA ARG A 58 -7.17 -4.52 11.95
C ARG A 58 -7.34 -6.02 11.67
N SER A 59 -8.44 -6.40 11.03
CA SER A 59 -8.74 -7.80 10.68
C SER A 59 -7.68 -8.41 9.75
N GLY A 60 -7.22 -7.65 8.75
CA GLY A 60 -6.19 -8.09 7.83
C GLY A 60 -4.84 -8.35 8.52
N LEU A 61 -4.45 -7.48 9.45
CA LEU A 61 -3.22 -7.65 10.24
C LEU A 61 -3.35 -8.81 11.23
N THR A 62 -4.51 -8.98 11.87
CA THR A 62 -4.82 -10.14 12.71
C THR A 62 -4.60 -11.44 11.95
N SER A 63 -5.16 -11.55 10.74
CA SER A 63 -5.00 -12.75 9.90
C SER A 63 -3.57 -12.92 9.36
N LEU A 64 -2.94 -11.84 8.89
CA LEU A 64 -1.59 -11.88 8.33
C LEU A 64 -0.55 -12.39 9.34
N PHE A 65 -0.70 -11.98 10.60
CA PHE A 65 0.21 -12.37 11.68
C PHE A 65 -0.27 -13.57 12.50
N SER A 66 -1.46 -14.12 12.20
CA SER A 66 -2.07 -15.21 12.98
C SER A 66 -2.07 -14.90 14.48
N LEU A 67 -2.59 -13.73 14.86
CA LEU A 67 -2.47 -13.24 16.23
C LEU A 67 -3.10 -14.21 17.24
N PRO A 68 -2.45 -14.45 18.40
CA PRO A 68 -3.03 -15.25 19.48
C PRO A 68 -4.30 -14.64 20.05
N GLU A 69 -5.08 -15.45 20.77
CA GLU A 69 -6.22 -14.96 21.53
C GLU A 69 -5.81 -13.84 22.51
N GLY A 70 -6.63 -12.80 22.60
CA GLY A 70 -6.38 -11.64 23.47
C GLY A 70 -5.42 -10.58 22.90
N TYR A 71 -4.78 -10.82 21.74
CA TYR A 71 -3.94 -9.82 21.09
C TYR A 71 -4.77 -8.86 20.22
N GLU A 72 -4.44 -7.57 20.29
CA GLU A 72 -5.12 -6.53 19.52
C GLU A 72 -4.18 -5.72 18.63
N VAL A 73 -4.72 -5.26 17.49
CA VAL A 73 -4.07 -4.28 16.61
C VAL A 73 -4.50 -2.88 17.04
N VAL A 74 -3.55 -1.98 17.30
CA VAL A 74 -3.78 -0.59 17.73
C VAL A 74 -3.29 0.38 16.65
N LEU A 75 -4.16 1.32 16.25
CA LEU A 75 -3.89 2.43 15.33
C LEU A 75 -4.97 3.52 15.45
#